data_AF-A0A9E6CVW7-F1
#
_entry.id   AF-A0A9E6CVW7-F1
#
_cell.length_a   1.000
_cell.length_b   1.000
_cell.length_c   1.000
_cell.angle_alpha   90.00
_cell.angle_beta   90.00
_cell.angle_gamma   90.00
#
_symmetry.space_group_name_H-M   'P 1'
#
loop_
_entity.id
_entity.type
_entity.pdbx_description
1 polymer ?
#
loop_
_entity_poly.entity_id
_entity_poly.type
_entity_poly.pdbx_seq_one_letter_code
_entity_poly.pdbx_strand_id
1 'polypeptide(L)'
;VWDVDYDYLLKRFASKELMESKGIPVSRWIDGVLEAKENIDQPDNVRAMVLWGHAVNSQTRLPEMKTAMEKLDLMVVIDPVPTFAAVIPDRTDGVYVLPASTQFETYGSVTASNRSLQWRDKVIDPVYESLPDHTIMHKFAVKLGFADEMFKKIAVNDGEPLIEDITREFNGGMWTIGYTGQSPERLRAHMANQTTFDKTTLLARGGPVSGDYYGLPWPCWGTPELGHPGTPILYDTSKPVAEGGLNFRARFGVEKDGDNLLAEGSYPVGNELKDGHPEFSMALLKKLGWDGDLTASEKAAIEKVAGDKTNWKTDLSGGIQRVAIKHGCAPFGNAKARAVVWTFPDPVPTHREPLYTPRRDLVADYPTYADKQAYRLPTKYESIQKIDYSKDFPTILTSGRLVEYEGGGDESRSNPWLAELQQDMFCEVNTVDANNAGITDGMDMWVYSPEGGKVLVKALVTERVEPGVAFMPFHFGGHWQGADLRSKYPEGTDPYVLGEASNMCGTYGYDSVTQMQETKVTLCRIESA
;
A
#
# COMPACT_ATOMS: atom_id res chain seq x y z
N VAL A 1 -12.37 -18.69 -6.97
CA VAL A 1 -11.01 -18.24 -7.32
C VAL A 1 -9.99 -19.27 -6.86
N TRP A 2 -9.72 -19.40 -5.56
CA TRP A 2 -8.64 -20.24 -5.04
C TRP A 2 -8.96 -21.74 -4.94
N ASP A 3 -10.24 -22.12 -5.08
CA ASP A 3 -10.67 -23.52 -4.89
C ASP A 3 -10.36 -24.07 -3.47
N VAL A 4 -10.35 -23.15 -2.51
CA VAL A 4 -10.28 -23.42 -1.07
C VAL A 4 -11.70 -23.38 -0.52
N ASP A 5 -12.04 -24.37 0.30
CA ASP A 5 -13.34 -24.48 0.93
C ASP A 5 -13.62 -23.31 1.89
N TYR A 6 -14.84 -22.78 1.86
CA TYR A 6 -15.21 -21.63 2.71
C TYR A 6 -15.17 -22.00 4.20
N ASP A 7 -15.62 -23.20 4.57
CA ASP A 7 -15.62 -23.64 5.97
C ASP A 7 -14.21 -23.93 6.46
N TYR A 8 -13.28 -24.34 5.59
CA TYR A 8 -11.85 -24.42 5.90
C TYR A 8 -11.27 -23.05 6.27
N LEU A 9 -11.59 -21.99 5.51
CA LEU A 9 -11.15 -20.62 5.82
C LEU A 9 -11.80 -20.12 7.11
N LEU A 10 -13.13 -20.28 7.23
CA LEU A 10 -13.89 -19.80 8.38
C LEU A 10 -13.37 -20.37 9.71
N LYS A 11 -12.97 -21.65 9.74
CA LYS A 11 -12.41 -22.30 10.94
C LYS A 11 -11.09 -21.71 11.44
N ARG A 12 -10.44 -20.83 10.67
CA ARG A 12 -9.20 -20.12 11.05
C ARG A 12 -9.46 -18.77 11.71
N PHE A 13 -10.72 -18.33 11.75
CA PHE A 13 -11.14 -17.12 12.42
C PHE A 13 -11.98 -17.48 13.65
N ALA A 14 -11.93 -16.65 14.68
CA ALA A 14 -12.74 -16.86 15.89
C ALA A 14 -14.26 -16.74 15.63
N SER A 15 -14.65 -16.01 14.57
CA SER A 15 -16.05 -15.92 14.14
C SER A 15 -16.13 -15.51 12.67
N LYS A 16 -17.31 -15.73 12.06
CA LYS A 16 -17.64 -15.22 10.72
C LYS A 16 -17.54 -13.69 10.65
N GLU A 17 -18.02 -13.00 11.69
CA GLU A 17 -17.96 -11.54 11.78
C GLU A 17 -16.51 -11.01 11.77
N LEU A 18 -15.59 -11.70 12.44
CA LEU A 18 -14.17 -11.33 12.42
C LEU A 18 -13.49 -11.65 11.09
N MET A 19 -13.93 -12.69 10.39
CA MET A 19 -13.44 -12.97 9.03
C MET A 19 -13.90 -11.90 8.03
N GLU A 20 -15.11 -11.36 8.20
CA GLU A 20 -15.75 -10.44 7.24
C GLU A 20 -15.58 -8.95 7.61
N SER A 21 -15.01 -8.63 8.77
CA SER A 21 -14.75 -7.27 9.23
C SER A 21 -13.33 -6.80 8.93
N LYS A 22 -13.12 -5.48 8.91
CA LYS A 22 -11.80 -4.86 8.73
C LYS A 22 -10.85 -5.25 9.87
N GLY A 23 -9.63 -5.65 9.54
CA GLY A 23 -8.55 -5.96 10.49
C GLY A 23 -7.84 -4.72 11.03
N ILE A 24 -6.97 -4.91 12.02
CA ILE A 24 -6.04 -3.88 12.49
C ILE A 24 -5.10 -3.50 11.34
N PRO A 25 -4.98 -2.22 10.95
CA PRO A 25 -4.08 -1.80 9.88
C PRO A 25 -2.62 -1.84 10.34
N VAL A 26 -1.70 -1.93 9.37
CA VAL A 26 -0.24 -1.90 9.62
C VAL A 26 0.15 -0.69 10.47
N SER A 27 -0.40 0.50 10.24
CA SER A 27 -0.13 1.72 11.05
C SER A 27 -0.49 1.61 12.54
N ARG A 28 -1.25 0.59 12.93
CA ARG A 28 -1.81 0.42 14.28
C ARG A 28 -1.48 -0.93 14.91
N TRP A 29 -0.56 -1.71 14.33
CA TRP A 29 -0.26 -3.05 14.83
C TRP A 29 0.20 -3.03 16.30
N ILE A 30 0.92 -1.96 16.70
CA ILE A 30 1.39 -1.77 18.07
C ILE A 30 0.25 -1.64 19.07
N ASP A 31 -0.88 -1.05 18.68
CA ASP A 31 -2.05 -0.95 19.56
C ASP A 31 -2.72 -2.31 19.74
N GLY A 32 -2.67 -3.18 18.72
CA GLY A 32 -3.09 -4.58 18.88
C GLY A 32 -2.28 -5.34 19.94
N VAL A 33 -1.04 -4.91 20.22
CA VAL A 33 -0.19 -5.48 21.28
C VAL A 33 -0.40 -4.75 22.62
N LEU A 34 -0.49 -3.42 22.60
CA LEU A 34 -0.40 -2.57 23.79
C LEU A 34 -1.76 -2.24 24.43
N GLU A 35 -2.82 -2.15 23.64
CA GLU A 35 -4.15 -1.80 24.12
C GLU A 35 -4.72 -2.92 25.01
N ALA A 36 -5.54 -2.55 25.99
CA ALA A 36 -6.20 -3.55 26.83
C ALA A 36 -7.13 -4.44 25.99
N LYS A 37 -7.11 -5.74 26.25
CA LYS A 37 -7.88 -6.75 25.51
C LYS A 37 -9.37 -6.40 25.43
N GLU A 38 -9.93 -5.85 26.50
CA GLU A 38 -11.33 -5.41 26.60
C GLU A 38 -11.69 -4.24 25.69
N ASN A 39 -10.70 -3.49 25.18
CA ASN A 39 -10.91 -2.32 24.33
C ASN A 39 -10.78 -2.63 22.83
N ILE A 40 -10.32 -3.83 22.46
CA ILE A 40 -10.14 -4.24 21.06
C ILE A 40 -11.24 -5.21 20.63
N ASP A 41 -11.63 -5.19 19.35
CA ASP A 41 -12.71 -6.07 18.86
C ASP A 41 -12.21 -7.51 18.63
N GLN A 42 -10.89 -7.75 18.67
CA GLN A 42 -10.31 -9.10 18.54
C GLN A 42 -10.32 -9.85 19.87
N PRO A 43 -10.44 -11.19 19.86
CA PRO A 43 -10.49 -11.97 21.10
C PRO A 43 -9.22 -11.87 21.94
N ASP A 44 -8.06 -11.63 21.32
CA ASP A 44 -6.77 -11.60 21.99
C ASP A 44 -5.87 -10.52 21.38
N ASN A 45 -4.95 -10.01 22.20
CA ASN A 45 -3.88 -9.13 21.75
C ASN A 45 -2.96 -9.84 20.76
N VAL A 46 -2.30 -9.06 19.92
CA VAL A 46 -1.28 -9.54 18.98
C VAL A 46 -0.06 -10.04 19.77
N ARG A 47 0.31 -11.31 19.55
CA ARG A 47 1.45 -11.96 20.23
C ARG A 47 2.62 -12.29 19.32
N ALA A 48 2.40 -12.36 18.01
CA ALA A 48 3.45 -12.62 17.03
C ALA A 48 3.37 -11.62 15.87
N MET A 49 4.52 -11.19 15.37
CA MET A 49 4.63 -10.29 14.22
C MET A 49 5.66 -10.80 13.22
N VAL A 50 5.31 -10.78 11.93
CA VAL A 50 6.25 -11.01 10.83
C VAL A 50 6.40 -9.70 10.06
N LEU A 51 7.56 -9.07 10.20
CA LEU A 51 7.96 -7.84 9.51
C LEU A 51 8.72 -8.23 8.24
N TRP A 52 8.02 -8.25 7.12
CA TRP A 52 8.54 -8.73 5.84
C TRP A 52 8.67 -7.56 4.85
N GLY A 53 9.90 -7.20 4.49
CA GLY A 53 10.17 -6.01 3.65
C GLY A 53 9.60 -4.73 4.25
N HIS A 54 9.74 -4.57 5.57
CA HIS A 54 9.02 -3.55 6.34
C HIS A 54 9.96 -2.66 7.15
N ALA A 55 9.96 -1.36 6.82
CA ALA A 55 10.68 -0.32 7.53
C ALA A 55 9.89 0.23 8.73
N VAL A 56 10.22 -0.19 9.94
CA VAL A 56 9.52 0.29 11.17
C VAL A 56 9.78 1.76 11.49
N ASN A 57 10.93 2.30 11.09
CA ASN A 57 11.22 3.74 11.17
C ASN A 57 10.38 4.59 10.22
N SER A 58 9.56 3.99 9.35
CA SER A 58 8.57 4.72 8.54
C SER A 58 7.23 4.92 9.27
N GLN A 59 7.06 4.39 10.49
CA GLN A 59 5.85 4.48 11.28
C GLN A 59 6.01 5.38 12.50
N THR A 60 4.99 6.19 12.81
CA THR A 60 5.01 7.09 13.99
C THR A 60 4.94 6.30 15.30
N ARG A 61 5.15 6.99 16.43
CA ARG A 61 5.11 6.41 17.79
C ARG A 61 6.16 5.32 18.01
N LEU A 62 7.36 5.52 17.47
CA LEU A 62 8.46 4.54 17.59
C LEU A 62 8.82 4.15 19.05
N PRO A 63 8.77 5.04 20.06
CA PRO A 63 8.96 4.65 21.47
C PRO A 63 7.95 3.61 21.96
N GLU A 64 6.67 3.78 21.58
CA GLU A 64 5.63 2.79 21.88
C GLU A 64 5.85 1.51 21.08
N MET A 65 6.31 1.63 19.84
CA MET A 65 6.65 0.49 19.01
C MET A 65 7.75 -0.38 19.61
N LYS A 66 8.81 0.20 20.17
CA LYS A 66 9.83 -0.55 20.93
C LYS A 66 9.18 -1.36 22.06
N THR A 67 8.28 -0.72 22.82
CA THR A 67 7.55 -1.38 23.91
C THR A 67 6.68 -2.53 23.39
N ALA A 68 6.04 -2.36 22.22
CA ALA A 68 5.24 -3.41 21.59
C ALA A 68 6.12 -4.59 21.13
N MET A 69 7.25 -4.31 20.46
CA MET A 69 8.23 -5.32 20.04
C MET A 69 8.75 -6.14 21.22
N GLU A 70 8.94 -5.49 22.37
CA GLU A 70 9.39 -6.12 23.62
C GLU A 70 8.33 -7.01 24.28
N LYS A 71 7.03 -6.75 24.02
CA LYS A 71 5.91 -7.54 24.54
C LYS A 71 5.48 -8.71 23.67
N LEU A 72 5.84 -8.72 22.39
CA LEU A 72 5.53 -9.85 21.51
C LEU A 72 6.20 -11.13 22.05
N ASP A 73 5.61 -12.29 21.83
CA ASP A 73 6.31 -13.56 22.08
C ASP A 73 7.32 -13.84 20.97
N LEU A 74 6.94 -13.51 19.72
CA LEU A 74 7.71 -13.81 18.52
C LEU A 74 7.70 -12.61 17.57
N MET A 75 8.89 -12.21 17.12
CA MET A 75 9.08 -11.28 16.02
C MET A 75 10.00 -11.90 14.98
N VAL A 76 9.57 -11.91 13.73
CA VAL A 76 10.38 -12.39 12.59
C VAL A 76 10.58 -11.24 11.64
N VAL A 77 11.83 -10.87 11.37
CA VAL A 77 12.21 -9.88 10.36
C VAL A 77 12.69 -10.64 9.13
N ILE A 78 12.14 -10.32 7.97
CA ILE A 78 12.45 -10.98 6.69
C ILE A 78 12.78 -9.90 5.68
N ASP A 79 14.05 -9.82 5.31
CA ASP A 79 14.57 -8.70 4.53
C ASP A 79 15.96 -9.08 3.95
N PRO A 80 16.41 -8.48 2.84
CA PRO A 80 17.78 -8.66 2.35
C PRO A 80 18.86 -8.13 3.30
N VAL A 81 18.51 -7.16 4.17
CA VAL A 81 19.43 -6.60 5.17
C VAL A 81 18.76 -6.54 6.55
N PRO A 82 19.50 -6.66 7.67
CA PRO A 82 18.90 -6.46 8.98
C PRO A 82 18.33 -5.04 9.12
N THR A 83 17.02 -4.93 9.25
CA THR A 83 16.35 -3.63 9.37
C THR A 83 16.45 -3.08 10.79
N PHE A 84 16.13 -1.79 10.96
CA PHE A 84 16.11 -1.17 12.29
C PHE A 84 15.25 -1.93 13.31
N ALA A 85 14.20 -2.62 12.87
CA ALA A 85 13.35 -3.45 13.74
C ALA A 85 14.12 -4.55 14.48
N ALA A 86 15.21 -5.06 13.89
CA ALA A 86 16.02 -6.12 14.48
C ALA A 86 16.83 -5.65 15.70
N VAL A 87 17.10 -4.34 15.83
CA VAL A 87 18.03 -3.80 16.83
C VAL A 87 17.40 -2.85 17.86
N ILE A 88 16.19 -2.34 17.58
CA ILE A 88 15.45 -1.49 18.53
C ILE A 88 15.15 -2.20 19.86
N PRO A 89 14.50 -3.38 19.89
CA PRO A 89 14.16 -4.02 21.15
C PRO A 89 15.43 -4.46 21.92
N ASP A 90 15.37 -4.46 23.24
CA ASP A 90 16.46 -4.96 24.10
C ASP A 90 16.38 -6.47 24.35
N ARG A 91 15.61 -7.18 23.52
CA ARG A 91 15.39 -8.62 23.64
C ARG A 91 16.63 -9.40 23.23
N THR A 92 16.86 -10.52 23.92
CA THR A 92 17.90 -11.49 23.58
C THR A 92 17.34 -12.78 22.98
N ASP A 93 16.01 -12.93 22.96
CA ASP A 93 15.30 -14.08 22.46
C ASP A 93 13.99 -13.70 21.75
N GLY A 94 13.47 -14.63 20.95
CA GLY A 94 12.19 -14.49 20.23
C GLY A 94 12.19 -13.44 19.11
N VAL A 95 13.35 -12.90 18.73
CA VAL A 95 13.56 -12.12 17.51
C VAL A 95 14.40 -12.95 16.54
N TYR A 96 13.87 -13.19 15.34
CA TYR A 96 14.54 -13.94 14.29
C TYR A 96 14.71 -13.05 13.06
N VAL A 97 15.90 -13.06 12.45
CA VAL A 97 16.17 -12.38 11.17
C VAL A 97 16.38 -13.47 10.12
N LEU A 98 15.56 -13.47 9.08
CA LEU A 98 15.66 -14.43 7.97
C LEU A 98 16.14 -13.69 6.72
N PRO A 99 17.23 -14.16 6.06
CA PRO A 99 17.76 -13.51 4.88
C PRO A 99 16.85 -13.75 3.67
N ALA A 100 16.24 -12.68 3.17
CA ALA A 100 15.50 -12.71 1.91
C ALA A 100 16.41 -12.35 0.73
N SER A 101 16.08 -12.83 -0.45
CA SER A 101 16.76 -12.43 -1.68
C SER A 101 16.35 -11.01 -2.12
N THR A 102 17.27 -10.28 -2.71
CA THR A 102 17.03 -8.99 -3.38
C THR A 102 16.23 -9.16 -4.68
N GLN A 103 15.75 -8.04 -5.24
CA GLN A 103 15.07 -8.02 -6.54
C GLN A 103 15.92 -8.55 -7.71
N PHE A 104 17.25 -8.62 -7.59
CA PHE A 104 18.13 -9.12 -8.65
C PHE A 104 18.31 -10.64 -8.62
N GLU A 105 17.91 -11.27 -7.52
CA GLU A 105 18.03 -12.70 -7.25
C GLU A 105 16.72 -13.46 -7.47
N THR A 106 15.66 -12.73 -7.80
CA THR A 106 14.32 -13.24 -8.05
C THR A 106 13.80 -12.82 -9.44
N TYR A 107 12.65 -13.35 -9.83
CA TYR A 107 11.97 -13.06 -11.08
C TYR A 107 10.46 -12.98 -10.85
N GLY A 108 9.74 -12.34 -11.77
CA GLY A 108 8.28 -12.19 -11.67
C GLY A 108 7.79 -10.84 -12.14
N SER A 109 6.54 -10.50 -11.79
CA SER A 109 5.92 -9.25 -12.22
C SER A 109 5.96 -8.16 -11.16
N VAL A 110 6.14 -6.91 -11.56
CA VAL A 110 5.94 -5.72 -10.72
C VAL A 110 5.03 -4.71 -11.40
N THR A 111 4.31 -3.91 -10.62
CA THR A 111 3.42 -2.87 -11.13
C THR A 111 3.98 -1.48 -10.84
N ALA A 112 4.15 -0.67 -11.88
CA ALA A 112 4.60 0.72 -11.75
C ALA A 112 3.44 1.68 -11.45
N SER A 113 3.74 2.92 -11.03
CA SER A 113 2.73 3.93 -10.69
C SER A 113 1.81 4.31 -11.85
N ASN A 114 2.25 4.13 -13.09
CA ASN A 114 1.41 4.30 -14.29
C ASN A 114 0.48 3.10 -14.55
N ARG A 115 0.47 2.10 -13.64
CA ARG A 115 -0.30 0.86 -13.67
C ARG A 115 0.17 -0.17 -14.71
N SER A 116 1.35 0.02 -15.31
CA SER A 116 1.98 -0.98 -16.18
C SER A 116 2.63 -2.10 -15.35
N LEU A 117 2.30 -3.35 -15.68
CA LEU A 117 2.95 -4.56 -15.17
C LEU A 117 4.16 -4.90 -16.04
N GLN A 118 5.29 -5.20 -15.40
CA GLN A 118 6.52 -5.55 -16.10
C GLN A 118 7.06 -6.87 -15.56
N TRP A 119 7.47 -7.76 -16.46
CA TRP A 119 8.20 -8.95 -16.08
C TRP A 119 9.66 -8.62 -15.82
N ARG A 120 10.21 -9.12 -14.72
CA ARG A 120 11.61 -9.04 -14.35
C ARG A 120 12.19 -10.45 -14.38
N ASP A 121 13.36 -10.57 -14.98
CA ASP A 121 14.13 -11.81 -14.98
C ASP A 121 15.21 -11.78 -13.91
N LYS A 122 15.55 -12.97 -13.41
CA LYS A 122 16.62 -13.16 -12.44
C LYS A 122 17.96 -12.81 -13.07
N VAL A 123 18.76 -12.00 -12.37
CA VAL A 123 20.08 -11.55 -12.84
C VAL A 123 21.19 -12.45 -12.28
N ILE A 124 21.10 -12.79 -10.99
CA ILE A 124 22.04 -13.69 -10.30
C ILE A 124 21.26 -14.70 -9.45
N ASP A 125 21.88 -15.80 -9.06
CA ASP A 125 21.27 -16.72 -8.10
C ASP A 125 21.29 -16.11 -6.68
N PRO A 126 20.33 -16.48 -5.81
CA PRO A 126 20.35 -16.12 -4.39
C PRO A 126 21.72 -16.36 -3.76
N VAL A 127 22.26 -15.34 -3.09
CA VAL A 127 23.58 -15.41 -2.46
C VAL A 127 23.49 -15.96 -1.04
N TYR A 128 24.57 -16.57 -0.58
CA TYR A 128 24.68 -17.19 0.75
C TYR A 128 23.53 -18.17 1.04
N GLU A 129 22.83 -17.98 2.15
CA GLU A 129 21.66 -18.75 2.58
C GLU A 129 20.34 -17.99 2.34
N SER A 130 20.40 -16.90 1.57
CA SER A 130 19.18 -16.13 1.25
C SER A 130 18.23 -16.96 0.40
N LEU A 131 16.94 -16.71 0.58
CA LEU A 131 15.90 -17.39 -0.17
C LEU A 131 14.93 -16.38 -0.79
N PRO A 132 14.40 -16.65 -1.99
CA PRO A 132 13.32 -15.86 -2.54
C PRO A 132 12.08 -15.89 -1.63
N ASP A 133 11.32 -14.80 -1.60
CA ASP A 133 10.22 -14.62 -0.64
C ASP A 133 9.16 -15.73 -0.74
N HIS A 134 8.80 -16.15 -1.95
CA HIS A 134 7.85 -17.24 -2.18
C HIS A 134 8.36 -18.58 -1.63
N THR A 135 9.66 -18.81 -1.62
CA THR A 135 10.28 -20.01 -1.02
C THR A 135 10.20 -19.95 0.51
N ILE A 136 10.47 -18.80 1.12
CA ILE A 136 10.30 -18.59 2.57
C ILE A 136 8.83 -18.81 2.96
N MET A 137 7.89 -18.27 2.17
CA MET A 137 6.45 -18.41 2.39
C MET A 137 6.01 -19.87 2.34
N HIS A 138 6.49 -20.61 1.33
CA HIS A 138 6.20 -22.03 1.20
C HIS A 138 6.73 -22.83 2.40
N LYS A 139 7.96 -22.55 2.86
CA LYS A 139 8.52 -23.19 4.06
C LYS A 139 7.68 -22.91 5.31
N PHE A 140 7.18 -21.68 5.49
CA PHE A 140 6.23 -21.38 6.57
C PHE A 140 4.93 -22.17 6.42
N ALA A 141 4.33 -22.19 5.23
CA ALA A 141 3.09 -22.90 4.99
C ALA A 141 3.20 -24.41 5.25
N VAL A 142 4.33 -25.03 4.88
CA VAL A 142 4.63 -26.44 5.18
C VAL A 142 4.75 -26.62 6.69
N LYS A 143 5.53 -25.77 7.35
CA LYS A 143 5.76 -25.86 8.81
C LYS A 143 4.48 -25.67 9.62
N LEU A 144 3.58 -24.79 9.17
CA LEU A 144 2.33 -24.46 9.81
C LEU A 144 1.15 -25.33 9.34
N GLY A 145 1.38 -26.25 8.40
CA GLY A 145 0.40 -27.27 8.00
C GLY A 145 -0.74 -26.77 7.11
N PHE A 146 -0.50 -25.76 6.27
CA PHE A 146 -1.50 -25.26 5.31
C PHE A 146 -0.99 -25.12 3.87
N ALA A 147 0.20 -25.68 3.56
CA ALA A 147 0.78 -25.63 2.22
C ALA A 147 -0.14 -26.24 1.14
N ASP A 148 -0.78 -27.38 1.41
CA ASP A 148 -1.62 -28.08 0.42
C ASP A 148 -2.77 -27.20 -0.12
N GLU A 149 -3.40 -26.41 0.76
CA GLU A 149 -4.49 -25.51 0.36
C GLU A 149 -3.96 -24.20 -0.21
N MET A 150 -2.85 -23.65 0.32
CA MET A 150 -2.27 -22.39 -0.15
C MET A 150 -1.61 -22.52 -1.53
N PHE A 151 -0.96 -23.65 -1.83
CA PHE A 151 -0.22 -23.89 -3.08
C PHE A 151 -0.93 -24.90 -3.99
N LYS A 152 -2.23 -25.17 -3.77
CA LYS A 152 -3.04 -26.15 -4.53
C LYS A 152 -2.95 -26.01 -6.05
N LYS A 153 -2.78 -24.78 -6.54
CA LYS A 153 -2.72 -24.41 -7.96
C LYS A 153 -1.34 -23.94 -8.43
N ILE A 154 -0.33 -24.04 -7.57
CA ILE A 154 1.00 -23.52 -7.81
C ILE A 154 1.96 -24.71 -7.77
N ALA A 155 2.61 -25.00 -8.91
CA ALA A 155 3.66 -26.01 -8.92
C ALA A 155 4.79 -25.61 -7.96
N VAL A 156 5.33 -26.57 -7.23
CA VAL A 156 6.49 -26.38 -6.35
C VAL A 156 7.62 -27.26 -6.89
N ASN A 157 8.65 -26.63 -7.44
CA ASN A 157 9.80 -27.32 -8.03
C ASN A 157 10.98 -27.20 -7.08
N ASP A 158 11.51 -28.34 -6.62
CA ASP A 158 12.63 -28.40 -5.67
C ASP A 158 12.45 -27.51 -4.41
N GLY A 159 11.18 -27.37 -3.97
CA GLY A 159 10.81 -26.57 -2.79
C GLY A 159 10.54 -25.09 -3.07
N GLU A 160 10.69 -24.63 -4.31
CA GLU A 160 10.40 -23.27 -4.76
C GLU A 160 9.07 -23.20 -5.55
N PRO A 161 8.09 -22.37 -5.12
CA PRO A 161 6.87 -22.12 -5.88
C PRO A 161 7.10 -21.49 -7.25
N LEU A 162 6.37 -21.94 -8.27
CA LEU A 162 6.45 -21.41 -9.63
C LEU A 162 5.74 -20.04 -9.73
N ILE A 163 6.50 -18.99 -10.05
CA ILE A 163 6.00 -17.60 -10.10
C ILE A 163 4.95 -17.39 -11.19
N GLU A 164 5.08 -18.10 -12.31
CA GLU A 164 4.10 -18.04 -13.38
C GLU A 164 2.70 -18.47 -12.90
N ASP A 165 2.61 -19.51 -12.06
CA ASP A 165 1.34 -19.98 -11.52
C ASP A 165 0.77 -19.00 -10.49
N ILE A 166 1.62 -18.39 -9.66
CA ILE A 166 1.22 -17.29 -8.76
C ILE A 166 0.61 -16.14 -9.57
N THR A 167 1.24 -15.81 -10.71
CA THR A 167 0.75 -14.75 -11.60
C THR A 167 -0.63 -15.08 -12.18
N ARG A 168 -0.83 -16.33 -12.60
CA ARG A 168 -2.14 -16.79 -13.10
C ARG A 168 -3.19 -16.85 -12.00
N GLU A 169 -2.81 -17.23 -10.78
CA GLU A 169 -3.74 -17.32 -9.66
C GLU A 169 -4.27 -15.95 -9.25
N PHE A 170 -3.40 -14.93 -9.11
CA PHE A 170 -3.92 -13.59 -8.80
C PHE A 170 -4.76 -13.04 -9.94
N ASN A 171 -4.41 -13.26 -11.21
CA ASN A 171 -5.26 -12.86 -12.34
C ASN A 171 -6.66 -13.48 -12.23
N GLY A 172 -6.74 -14.77 -11.87
CA GLY A 172 -8.01 -15.46 -11.62
C GLY A 172 -8.84 -14.88 -10.48
N GLY A 173 -8.26 -14.08 -9.58
CA GLY A 173 -8.93 -13.40 -8.48
C GLY A 173 -9.25 -11.92 -8.72
N MET A 174 -8.61 -11.30 -9.71
CA MET A 174 -8.66 -9.86 -9.94
C MET A 174 -9.70 -9.41 -10.98
N TRP A 175 -10.68 -10.29 -11.28
CA TRP A 175 -11.86 -9.95 -12.08
C TRP A 175 -12.60 -8.72 -11.55
N THR A 176 -12.63 -8.53 -10.23
CA THR A 176 -13.33 -7.41 -9.57
C THR A 176 -12.76 -6.04 -9.90
N ILE A 177 -11.51 -5.99 -10.35
CA ILE A 177 -10.79 -4.76 -10.65
C ILE A 177 -10.39 -4.69 -12.13
N GLY A 178 -10.27 -5.80 -12.86
CA GLY A 178 -9.87 -5.79 -14.27
C GLY A 178 -8.36 -5.88 -14.49
N TYR A 179 -7.66 -6.60 -13.60
CA TYR A 179 -6.26 -7.03 -13.77
C TYR A 179 -6.25 -8.53 -14.10
N THR A 180 -6.75 -8.90 -15.26
CA THR A 180 -6.98 -10.32 -15.61
C THR A 180 -6.28 -10.74 -16.89
N GLY A 181 -6.04 -9.80 -17.81
CA GLY A 181 -5.41 -10.10 -19.10
C GLY A 181 -3.88 -10.17 -19.07
N GLN A 182 -3.22 -9.94 -17.93
CA GLN A 182 -1.76 -9.89 -17.81
C GLN A 182 -1.13 -11.25 -17.50
N SER A 183 -1.02 -12.15 -18.48
CA SER A 183 -0.35 -13.44 -18.27
C SER A 183 1.19 -13.31 -18.25
N PRO A 184 1.92 -14.25 -17.63
CA PRO A 184 3.38 -14.31 -17.74
C PRO A 184 3.88 -14.26 -19.18
N GLU A 185 3.21 -14.96 -20.09
CA GLU A 185 3.58 -15.02 -21.51
C GLU A 185 3.47 -13.65 -22.17
N ARG A 186 2.36 -12.92 -21.93
CA ARG A 186 2.18 -11.58 -22.51
C ARG A 186 3.20 -10.59 -21.93
N LEU A 187 3.44 -10.64 -20.62
CA LEU A 187 4.41 -9.76 -19.97
C LEU A 187 5.83 -10.04 -20.47
N ARG A 188 6.23 -11.31 -20.60
CA ARG A 188 7.52 -11.70 -21.19
C ARG A 188 7.61 -11.32 -22.67
N ALA A 189 6.51 -11.44 -23.44
CA ALA A 189 6.47 -11.00 -24.83
C ALA A 189 6.70 -9.49 -24.97
N HIS A 190 6.17 -8.67 -24.04
CA HIS A 190 6.45 -7.24 -24.00
C HIS A 190 7.94 -6.98 -23.74
N MET A 191 8.54 -7.69 -22.78
CA MET A 191 9.96 -7.57 -22.47
C MET A 191 10.86 -7.96 -23.66
N ALA A 192 10.50 -9.02 -24.39
CA ALA A 192 11.22 -9.46 -25.59
C ALA A 192 11.07 -8.52 -26.79
N ASN A 193 10.03 -7.68 -26.82
CA ASN A 193 9.71 -6.80 -27.95
C ASN A 193 9.69 -5.31 -27.56
N GLN A 194 10.44 -4.90 -26.53
CA GLN A 194 10.44 -3.51 -26.02
C GLN A 194 10.64 -2.45 -27.11
N THR A 195 11.40 -2.75 -28.16
CA THR A 195 11.70 -1.83 -29.25
C THR A 195 10.49 -1.50 -30.14
N THR A 196 9.40 -2.27 -30.09
CA THR A 196 8.19 -2.00 -30.89
C THR A 196 7.30 -0.94 -30.26
N PHE A 197 7.50 -0.63 -28.97
CA PHE A 197 6.68 0.34 -28.23
C PHE A 197 7.16 1.77 -28.46
N ASP A 198 6.22 2.64 -28.82
CA ASP A 198 6.47 4.07 -28.91
C ASP A 198 6.73 4.67 -27.52
N LYS A 199 7.81 5.44 -27.36
CA LYS A 199 8.25 5.94 -26.04
C LYS A 199 7.29 6.97 -25.41
N THR A 200 6.38 7.55 -26.18
CA THR A 200 5.45 8.58 -25.70
C THR A 200 4.08 7.97 -25.41
N THR A 201 3.53 7.28 -26.40
CA THR A 201 2.18 6.69 -26.33
C THR A 201 2.18 5.32 -25.67
N LEU A 202 3.35 4.69 -25.53
CA LEU A 202 3.54 3.32 -25.05
C LEU A 202 2.84 2.27 -25.91
N LEU A 203 2.35 2.61 -27.11
CA LEU A 203 1.66 1.68 -28.00
C LEU A 203 2.68 0.93 -28.87
N ALA A 204 2.57 -0.40 -28.92
CA ALA A 204 3.35 -1.20 -29.85
C ALA A 204 2.86 -1.03 -31.29
N ARG A 205 3.79 -0.75 -32.20
CA ARG A 205 3.52 -0.62 -33.64
C ARG A 205 4.29 -1.68 -34.42
N GLY A 206 3.57 -2.70 -34.88
CA GLY A 206 4.16 -3.85 -35.57
C GLY A 206 4.77 -4.89 -34.63
N GLY A 207 5.15 -6.03 -35.20
CA GLY A 207 5.72 -7.15 -34.44
C GLY A 207 4.69 -7.97 -33.64
N PRO A 208 5.16 -8.93 -32.83
CA PRO A 208 4.31 -9.90 -32.12
C PRO A 208 3.33 -9.32 -31.09
N VAL A 209 3.59 -8.11 -30.60
CA VAL A 209 2.80 -7.42 -29.57
C VAL A 209 2.09 -6.17 -30.11
N SER A 210 1.99 -6.03 -31.43
CA SER A 210 1.38 -4.86 -32.08
C SER A 210 -0.04 -4.60 -31.56
N GLY A 211 -0.32 -3.36 -31.16
CA GLY A 211 -1.62 -2.96 -30.60
C GLY A 211 -1.68 -2.95 -29.08
N ASP A 212 -0.77 -3.64 -28.39
CA ASP A 212 -0.70 -3.60 -26.92
C ASP A 212 -0.03 -2.31 -26.43
N TYR A 213 -0.41 -1.85 -25.23
CA TYR A 213 0.32 -0.80 -24.53
C TYR A 213 1.37 -1.42 -23.59
N TYR A 214 2.53 -0.78 -23.46
CA TYR A 214 3.65 -1.30 -22.68
C TYR A 214 3.23 -1.61 -21.23
N GLY A 215 3.51 -2.84 -20.83
CA GLY A 215 3.08 -3.43 -19.56
C GLY A 215 1.57 -3.55 -19.31
N LEU A 216 0.71 -3.55 -20.34
CA LEU A 216 -0.72 -3.85 -20.21
C LEU A 216 -1.41 -3.07 -19.07
N PRO A 217 -1.39 -1.72 -19.12
CA PRO A 217 -1.83 -0.89 -18.02
C PRO A 217 -3.29 -1.12 -17.66
N TRP A 218 -3.62 -0.94 -16.38
CA TRP A 218 -4.96 -1.21 -15.88
C TRP A 218 -6.05 -0.26 -16.42
N PRO A 219 -7.28 -0.76 -16.65
CA PRO A 219 -7.64 -2.16 -16.72
C PRO A 219 -7.08 -2.87 -17.96
N CYS A 220 -6.76 -4.15 -17.80
CA CYS A 220 -6.56 -5.08 -18.90
C CYS A 220 -7.60 -6.18 -18.79
N TRP A 221 -8.68 -6.03 -19.57
CA TRP A 221 -9.90 -6.82 -19.43
C TRP A 221 -9.78 -8.25 -19.94
N GLY A 222 -10.63 -9.12 -19.39
CA GLY A 222 -10.84 -10.49 -19.88
C GLY A 222 -9.67 -11.42 -19.65
N THR A 223 -9.71 -12.55 -20.34
CA THR A 223 -8.63 -13.53 -20.33
C THR A 223 -7.45 -13.04 -21.18
N PRO A 224 -6.24 -13.60 -21.01
CA PRO A 224 -5.11 -13.28 -21.89
C PRO A 224 -5.42 -13.48 -23.39
N GLU A 225 -6.25 -14.46 -23.73
CA GLU A 225 -6.66 -14.77 -25.11
C GLU A 225 -7.60 -13.71 -25.70
N LEU A 226 -8.33 -12.96 -24.86
CA LEU A 226 -9.10 -11.80 -25.34
C LEU A 226 -8.18 -10.73 -25.94
N GLY A 227 -6.92 -10.66 -25.49
CA GLY A 227 -5.92 -9.76 -26.05
C GLY A 227 -6.21 -8.28 -25.83
N HIS A 228 -6.89 -7.92 -24.72
CA HIS A 228 -7.10 -6.50 -24.41
C HIS A 228 -5.74 -5.80 -24.24
N PRO A 229 -5.53 -4.61 -24.83
CA PRO A 229 -4.19 -3.99 -24.90
C PRO A 229 -3.77 -3.27 -23.61
N GLY A 230 -4.70 -3.12 -22.68
CA GLY A 230 -4.57 -2.29 -21.49
C GLY A 230 -5.09 -0.87 -21.72
N THR A 231 -5.35 -0.15 -20.64
CA THR A 231 -5.90 1.21 -20.65
C THR A 231 -4.87 2.21 -20.09
N PRO A 232 -4.04 2.83 -20.96
CA PRO A 232 -2.98 3.73 -20.51
C PRO A 232 -3.55 5.03 -19.93
N ILE A 233 -4.59 5.57 -20.58
CA ILE A 233 -5.25 6.82 -20.19
C ILE A 233 -6.65 6.48 -19.71
N LEU A 234 -6.90 6.70 -18.41
CA LEU A 234 -8.23 6.50 -17.85
C LEU A 234 -9.17 7.60 -18.35
N TYR A 235 -10.43 7.23 -18.56
CA TYR A 235 -11.51 8.13 -18.94
C TYR A 235 -11.37 8.76 -20.34
N ASP A 236 -10.53 8.17 -21.21
CA ASP A 236 -10.48 8.53 -22.64
C ASP A 236 -11.67 7.91 -23.39
N THR A 237 -12.73 8.70 -23.58
CA THR A 237 -13.91 8.29 -24.32
C THR A 237 -13.75 8.41 -25.84
N SER A 238 -12.65 8.97 -26.33
CA SER A 238 -12.40 9.10 -27.78
C SER A 238 -12.00 7.78 -28.45
N LYS A 239 -11.78 6.72 -27.65
CA LYS A 239 -11.38 5.39 -28.11
C LYS A 239 -12.40 4.32 -27.71
N PRO A 240 -12.50 3.22 -28.49
CA PRO A 240 -13.24 2.04 -28.07
C PRO A 240 -12.66 1.39 -26.82
N VAL A 241 -13.52 0.82 -25.98
CA VAL A 241 -13.10 0.05 -24.80
C VAL A 241 -12.18 -1.10 -25.19
N ALA A 242 -12.46 -1.78 -26.30
CA ALA A 242 -11.63 -2.88 -26.81
C ALA A 242 -10.18 -2.45 -27.17
N GLU A 243 -9.95 -1.15 -27.41
CA GLU A 243 -8.66 -0.57 -27.78
C GLU A 243 -8.02 0.23 -26.63
N GLY A 244 -8.51 0.03 -25.40
CA GLY A 244 -8.01 0.70 -24.21
C GLY A 244 -8.66 2.05 -23.90
N GLY A 245 -9.76 2.41 -24.56
CA GLY A 245 -10.63 3.52 -24.15
C GLY A 245 -11.38 3.21 -22.87
N LEU A 246 -11.88 4.24 -22.17
CA LEU A 246 -12.57 4.04 -20.90
C LEU A 246 -13.49 5.21 -20.52
N ASN A 247 -14.52 4.94 -19.73
CA ASN A 247 -15.40 5.92 -19.11
C ASN A 247 -15.39 5.83 -17.57
N PHE A 248 -16.16 6.67 -16.89
CA PHE A 248 -16.28 6.65 -15.44
C PHE A 248 -17.16 5.49 -14.95
N ARG A 249 -16.75 4.85 -13.85
CA ARG A 249 -17.39 3.61 -13.32
C ARG A 249 -18.70 3.84 -12.56
N ALA A 250 -19.66 2.93 -12.71
CA ALA A 250 -20.96 2.97 -12.01
C ALA A 250 -20.95 2.23 -10.65
N ARG A 251 -19.92 2.46 -9.83
CA ARG A 251 -19.69 1.71 -8.58
C ARG A 251 -20.67 2.05 -7.45
N PHE A 252 -21.28 3.23 -7.49
CA PHE A 252 -22.04 3.78 -6.35
C PHE A 252 -23.56 3.71 -6.56
N GLY A 253 -24.00 2.76 -7.39
CA GLY A 253 -25.39 2.64 -7.80
C GLY A 253 -25.70 3.50 -9.03
N VAL A 254 -26.98 3.49 -9.40
CA VAL A 254 -27.51 4.19 -10.58
C VAL A 254 -28.26 5.48 -10.21
N GLU A 255 -28.65 5.61 -8.95
CA GLU A 255 -29.43 6.73 -8.45
C GLU A 255 -29.06 7.00 -6.98
N LYS A 256 -29.17 8.25 -6.56
CA LYS A 256 -29.13 8.66 -5.15
C LYS A 256 -30.10 9.80 -4.92
N ASP A 257 -30.93 9.68 -3.88
CA ASP A 257 -31.88 10.74 -3.46
C ASP A 257 -32.80 11.22 -4.61
N GLY A 258 -33.12 10.32 -5.55
CA GLY A 258 -33.90 10.61 -6.76
C GLY A 258 -33.07 11.11 -7.96
N ASP A 259 -31.79 11.41 -7.78
CA ASP A 259 -30.91 11.91 -8.83
C ASP A 259 -30.20 10.77 -9.58
N ASN A 260 -30.26 10.82 -10.91
CA ASN A 260 -29.53 9.91 -11.79
C ASN A 260 -28.01 10.07 -11.64
N LEU A 261 -27.33 8.98 -11.30
CA LEU A 261 -25.87 8.89 -11.21
C LEU A 261 -25.20 8.44 -12.50
N LEU A 262 -25.97 7.89 -13.46
CA LEU A 262 -25.44 7.42 -14.73
C LEU A 262 -25.03 8.60 -15.63
N ALA A 263 -24.05 8.39 -16.49
CA ALA A 263 -23.62 9.39 -17.46
C ALA A 263 -24.78 9.76 -18.41
N GLU A 264 -24.76 10.97 -18.93
CA GLU A 264 -25.77 11.48 -19.88
C GLU A 264 -25.02 12.01 -21.11
N GLY A 265 -25.27 11.42 -22.28
CA GLY A 265 -24.61 11.81 -23.52
C GLY A 265 -23.08 11.65 -23.55
N SER A 266 -22.48 10.92 -22.60
CA SER A 266 -21.04 10.66 -22.50
C SER A 266 -20.77 9.16 -22.45
N TYR A 267 -20.05 8.64 -23.45
CA TYR A 267 -19.74 7.22 -23.62
C TYR A 267 -18.50 7.05 -24.51
N PRO A 268 -17.76 5.93 -24.40
CA PRO A 268 -16.65 5.63 -25.31
C PRO A 268 -17.08 5.45 -26.76
N VAL A 269 -16.21 5.75 -27.72
CA VAL A 269 -16.44 5.46 -29.15
C VAL A 269 -16.79 3.99 -29.35
N GLY A 270 -17.74 3.70 -30.24
CA GLY A 270 -18.18 2.33 -30.52
C GLY A 270 -19.16 1.73 -29.50
N ASN A 271 -19.46 2.42 -28.39
CA ASN A 271 -20.45 1.95 -27.42
C ASN A 271 -21.86 1.91 -28.02
N GLU A 272 -22.55 0.77 -27.95
CA GLU A 272 -23.94 0.64 -28.42
C GLU A 272 -24.95 1.35 -27.51
N LEU A 273 -24.64 1.50 -26.22
CA LEU A 273 -25.41 2.27 -25.27
C LEU A 273 -24.93 3.72 -25.29
N LYS A 274 -25.79 4.62 -25.79
CA LYS A 274 -25.47 6.05 -25.99
C LYS A 274 -25.70 6.93 -24.76
N ASP A 275 -25.83 6.30 -23.59
CA ASP A 275 -25.97 6.92 -22.29
C ASP A 275 -25.25 6.08 -21.23
N GLY A 276 -25.31 6.51 -19.98
CA GLY A 276 -24.79 5.75 -18.85
C GLY A 276 -25.57 4.46 -18.61
N HIS A 277 -24.90 3.46 -18.07
CA HIS A 277 -25.46 2.14 -17.82
C HIS A 277 -24.90 1.55 -16.50
N PRO A 278 -25.64 0.66 -15.83
CA PRO A 278 -25.14 -0.04 -14.65
C PRO A 278 -23.98 -0.97 -14.99
N GLU A 279 -23.35 -1.50 -13.94
CA GLU A 279 -22.43 -2.64 -14.06
C GLU A 279 -23.10 -3.83 -14.78
N PHE A 280 -22.34 -4.54 -15.62
CA PHE A 280 -22.87 -5.70 -16.34
C PHE A 280 -23.10 -6.92 -15.44
N SER A 281 -24.25 -7.55 -15.63
CA SER A 281 -24.63 -8.83 -15.05
C SER A 281 -25.27 -9.71 -16.12
N MET A 282 -25.39 -11.01 -15.84
CA MET A 282 -26.09 -11.93 -16.73
C MET A 282 -27.54 -11.48 -16.98
N ALA A 283 -28.24 -11.00 -15.95
CA ALA A 283 -29.57 -10.41 -16.09
C ALA A 283 -29.59 -9.21 -17.05
N LEU A 284 -28.59 -8.33 -17.00
CA LEU A 284 -28.50 -7.19 -17.92
C LEU A 284 -28.25 -7.63 -19.36
N LEU A 285 -27.36 -8.61 -19.57
CA LEU A 285 -27.11 -9.15 -20.91
C LEU A 285 -28.38 -9.74 -21.53
N LYS A 286 -29.16 -10.53 -20.77
CA LYS A 286 -30.46 -11.05 -21.23
C LYS A 286 -31.45 -9.93 -21.58
N LYS A 287 -31.52 -8.89 -20.75
CA LYS A 287 -32.40 -7.73 -20.99
C LYS A 287 -32.05 -7.00 -22.28
N LEU A 288 -30.77 -6.93 -22.61
CA LEU A 288 -30.26 -6.32 -23.85
C LEU A 288 -30.31 -7.27 -25.06
N GLY A 289 -30.60 -8.56 -24.85
CA GLY A 289 -30.55 -9.58 -25.90
C GLY A 289 -29.12 -9.99 -26.30
N TRP A 290 -28.13 -9.70 -25.47
CA TRP A 290 -26.70 -9.96 -25.73
C TRP A 290 -26.22 -11.31 -25.18
N ASP A 291 -27.04 -12.04 -24.43
CA ASP A 291 -26.68 -13.35 -23.88
C ASP A 291 -26.47 -14.42 -24.97
N GLY A 292 -26.96 -14.19 -26.18
CA GLY A 292 -26.66 -15.00 -27.37
C GLY A 292 -25.17 -15.05 -27.73
N ASP A 293 -24.41 -14.02 -27.33
CA ASP A 293 -22.97 -13.91 -27.63
C ASP A 293 -22.07 -14.65 -26.65
N LEU A 294 -22.63 -15.21 -25.58
CA LEU A 294 -21.93 -16.10 -24.66
C LEU A 294 -21.83 -17.51 -25.26
N THR A 295 -20.64 -18.10 -25.16
CA THR A 295 -20.40 -19.51 -25.49
C THR A 295 -21.12 -20.43 -24.49
N ALA A 296 -21.32 -21.69 -24.87
CA ALA A 296 -21.89 -22.69 -23.97
C ALA A 296 -21.07 -22.86 -22.68
N SER A 297 -19.75 -22.76 -22.77
CA SER A 297 -18.86 -22.88 -21.61
C SER A 297 -18.97 -21.70 -20.64
N GLU A 298 -19.07 -20.47 -21.15
CA GLU A 298 -19.26 -19.27 -20.32
C GLU A 298 -20.63 -19.30 -19.66
N LYS A 299 -21.69 -19.69 -20.38
CA LYS A 299 -23.04 -19.88 -19.81
C LYS A 299 -23.02 -20.88 -18.66
N ALA A 300 -22.35 -22.01 -18.82
CA ALA A 300 -22.22 -23.02 -17.77
C ALA A 300 -21.44 -22.49 -16.54
N ALA A 301 -20.37 -21.73 -16.76
CA ALA A 301 -19.61 -21.11 -15.68
C ALA A 301 -20.43 -20.07 -14.90
N ILE A 302 -21.16 -19.21 -15.62
CA ILE A 302 -22.08 -18.21 -15.06
C ILE A 302 -23.18 -18.86 -14.21
N GLU A 303 -23.77 -19.94 -14.71
CA GLU A 303 -24.80 -20.71 -14.00
C GLU A 303 -24.28 -21.31 -12.70
N LYS A 304 -23.06 -21.88 -12.73
CA LYS A 304 -22.42 -22.46 -11.54
C LYS A 304 -22.16 -21.43 -10.43
N VAL A 305 -21.94 -20.16 -10.78
CA VAL A 305 -21.69 -19.10 -9.80
C VAL A 305 -22.98 -18.62 -9.15
N ALA A 306 -23.89 -18.04 -9.93
CA ALA A 306 -25.14 -17.47 -9.41
C ALA A 306 -26.21 -17.23 -10.51
N GLY A 307 -26.07 -17.84 -11.69
CA GLY A 307 -26.98 -17.64 -12.83
C GLY A 307 -27.16 -16.16 -13.17
N ASP A 308 -28.42 -15.69 -13.17
CA ASP A 308 -28.77 -14.31 -13.52
C ASP A 308 -28.16 -13.24 -12.59
N LYS A 309 -27.81 -13.61 -11.35
CA LYS A 309 -27.16 -12.71 -10.38
C LYS A 309 -25.65 -12.60 -10.58
N THR A 310 -25.06 -13.44 -11.43
CA THR A 310 -23.63 -13.36 -11.74
C THR A 310 -23.32 -12.02 -12.41
N ASN A 311 -22.29 -11.36 -11.90
CA ASN A 311 -21.83 -10.05 -12.34
C ASN A 311 -20.47 -10.21 -13.05
N TRP A 312 -20.08 -9.27 -13.90
CA TRP A 312 -18.76 -9.18 -14.54
C TRP A 312 -17.55 -9.42 -13.61
N LYS A 313 -17.71 -9.18 -12.30
CA LYS A 313 -16.72 -9.39 -11.24
C LYS A 313 -16.61 -10.84 -10.76
N THR A 314 -17.69 -11.60 -10.87
CA THR A 314 -17.80 -12.97 -10.31
C THR A 314 -17.94 -14.04 -11.39
N ASP A 315 -18.16 -13.65 -12.63
CA ASP A 315 -18.02 -14.54 -13.79
C ASP A 315 -16.55 -14.90 -14.02
N LEU A 316 -16.17 -16.09 -13.54
CA LEU A 316 -14.81 -16.61 -13.64
C LEU A 316 -14.41 -17.03 -15.06
N SER A 317 -15.34 -17.05 -16.03
CA SER A 317 -15.02 -17.32 -17.43
C SER A 317 -14.61 -16.07 -18.20
N GLY A 318 -14.92 -14.87 -17.67
CA GLY A 318 -14.73 -13.60 -18.36
C GLY A 318 -15.74 -13.31 -19.48
N GLY A 319 -16.73 -14.17 -19.68
CA GLY A 319 -17.73 -14.03 -20.75
C GLY A 319 -18.53 -12.75 -20.67
N ILE A 320 -18.97 -12.33 -19.48
CA ILE A 320 -19.69 -11.06 -19.31
C ILE A 320 -18.82 -9.86 -19.72
N GLN A 321 -17.54 -9.86 -19.35
CA GLN A 321 -16.62 -8.79 -19.77
C GLN A 321 -16.43 -8.79 -21.28
N ARG A 322 -16.17 -9.95 -21.87
CA ARG A 322 -15.98 -10.12 -23.32
C ARG A 322 -17.20 -9.63 -24.10
N VAL A 323 -18.41 -10.00 -23.69
CA VAL A 323 -19.65 -9.58 -24.36
C VAL A 323 -19.88 -8.08 -24.19
N ALA A 324 -19.72 -7.52 -22.98
CA ALA A 324 -19.85 -6.07 -22.77
C ALA A 324 -18.90 -5.28 -23.68
N ILE A 325 -17.63 -5.70 -23.77
CA ILE A 325 -16.60 -5.05 -24.59
C ILE A 325 -16.89 -5.22 -26.09
N LYS A 326 -17.43 -6.38 -26.51
CA LYS A 326 -17.88 -6.60 -27.90
C LYS A 326 -18.90 -5.55 -28.33
N HIS A 327 -19.79 -5.12 -27.43
CA HIS A 327 -20.77 -4.05 -27.66
C HIS A 327 -20.23 -2.65 -27.29
N GLY A 328 -18.91 -2.49 -27.17
CA GLY A 328 -18.23 -1.23 -26.90
C GLY A 328 -18.42 -0.67 -25.48
N CYS A 329 -18.97 -1.46 -24.55
CA CYS A 329 -19.29 -1.03 -23.20
C CYS A 329 -18.19 -1.41 -22.20
N ALA A 330 -17.93 -0.56 -21.20
CA ALA A 330 -17.08 -0.93 -20.08
C ALA A 330 -17.82 -1.89 -19.13
N PRO A 331 -17.21 -3.01 -18.69
CA PRO A 331 -17.89 -3.97 -17.81
C PRO A 331 -18.41 -3.36 -16.49
N PHE A 332 -17.69 -2.38 -15.93
CA PHE A 332 -18.03 -1.73 -14.66
C PHE A 332 -19.14 -0.67 -14.74
N GLY A 333 -19.81 -0.52 -15.88
CA GLY A 333 -20.84 0.50 -16.08
C GLY A 333 -20.33 1.83 -16.63
N ASN A 334 -21.21 2.82 -16.71
CA ASN A 334 -20.91 4.18 -17.14
C ASN A 334 -21.70 5.23 -16.35
N ALA A 335 -20.99 5.99 -15.52
CA ALA A 335 -21.58 6.93 -14.56
C ALA A 335 -20.90 8.31 -14.58
N LYS A 336 -21.52 9.29 -13.91
CA LYS A 336 -20.94 10.61 -13.70
C LYS A 336 -19.73 10.53 -12.75
N ALA A 337 -18.72 11.35 -13.01
CA ALA A 337 -17.70 11.63 -12.00
C ALA A 337 -18.37 12.34 -10.80
N ARG A 338 -17.88 12.07 -9.59
CA ARG A 338 -18.45 12.65 -8.36
C ARG A 338 -17.42 13.47 -7.60
N ALA A 339 -17.87 14.62 -7.11
CA ALA A 339 -17.12 15.46 -6.17
C ALA A 339 -17.61 15.29 -4.71
N VAL A 340 -18.77 14.66 -4.51
CA VAL A 340 -19.37 14.40 -3.19
C VAL A 340 -19.29 12.92 -2.85
N VAL A 341 -18.77 12.59 -1.67
CA VAL A 341 -18.61 11.23 -1.15
C VAL A 341 -19.39 11.09 0.16
N TRP A 342 -20.71 10.99 0.06
CA TRP A 342 -21.65 10.92 1.20
C TRP A 342 -21.43 9.74 2.17
N THR A 343 -20.54 8.80 1.85
CA THR A 343 -20.15 7.69 2.74
C THR A 343 -18.97 8.05 3.66
N PHE A 344 -18.35 9.21 3.47
CA PHE A 344 -17.24 9.68 4.30
C PHE A 344 -17.76 10.60 5.42
N PRO A 345 -17.00 10.74 6.52
CA PRO A 345 -17.34 11.68 7.59
C PRO A 345 -17.53 13.11 7.06
N ASP A 346 -16.67 13.53 6.14
CA ASP A 346 -16.82 14.78 5.38
C ASP A 346 -17.14 14.45 3.92
N PRO A 347 -18.38 14.71 3.45
CA PRO A 347 -18.77 14.40 2.08
C PRO A 347 -18.06 15.24 1.02
N VAL A 348 -17.53 16.39 1.40
CA VAL A 348 -16.72 17.30 0.58
C VAL A 348 -15.47 17.70 1.36
N PRO A 349 -14.36 18.05 0.67
CA PRO A 349 -13.16 18.51 1.37
C PRO A 349 -13.49 19.67 2.31
N THR A 350 -13.21 19.45 3.59
CA THR A 350 -13.48 20.41 4.67
C THR A 350 -12.19 20.58 5.45
N HIS A 351 -11.81 21.83 5.72
CA HIS A 351 -10.61 22.10 6.53
C HIS A 351 -10.83 21.61 7.96
N ARG A 352 -9.83 20.94 8.52
CA ARG A 352 -9.78 20.50 9.92
C ARG A 352 -8.36 20.71 10.42
N GLU A 353 -8.22 21.28 11.60
CA GLU A 353 -6.92 21.41 12.24
C GLU A 353 -6.34 20.03 12.60
N PRO A 354 -5.01 19.85 12.52
CA PRO A 354 -4.32 18.66 13.00
C PRO A 354 -4.59 18.39 14.48
N LEU A 355 -4.30 17.16 14.94
CA LEU A 355 -4.42 16.84 16.37
C LEU A 355 -3.47 17.70 17.22
N TYR A 356 -2.27 17.93 16.71
CA TYR A 356 -1.25 18.81 17.30
C TYR A 356 -1.09 20.04 16.40
N THR A 357 -1.70 21.17 16.78
CA THR A 357 -1.64 22.41 16.01
C THR A 357 -1.17 23.59 16.87
N PRO A 358 -0.31 24.48 16.36
CA PRO A 358 0.00 25.73 17.03
C PRO A 358 -1.11 26.78 16.83
N ARG A 359 -2.00 26.59 15.84
CA ARG A 359 -3.13 27.48 15.52
C ARG A 359 -4.37 27.12 16.33
N ARG A 360 -4.23 27.18 17.65
CA ARG A 360 -5.32 26.90 18.61
C ARG A 360 -6.54 27.81 18.40
N ASP A 361 -6.33 28.99 17.84
CA ASP A 361 -7.39 29.91 17.44
C ASP A 361 -8.33 29.34 16.37
N LEU A 362 -7.84 28.44 15.51
CA LEU A 362 -8.63 27.85 14.41
C LEU A 362 -9.44 26.61 14.83
N VAL A 363 -9.14 26.01 15.99
CA VAL A 363 -9.76 24.74 16.42
C VAL A 363 -11.26 24.88 16.67
N ALA A 364 -11.73 26.06 17.09
CA ALA A 364 -13.16 26.32 17.29
C ALA A 364 -13.94 26.26 15.97
N ASP A 365 -13.36 26.77 14.88
CA ASP A 365 -14.00 26.81 13.55
C ASP A 365 -13.75 25.52 12.75
N TYR A 366 -12.60 24.86 12.99
CA TYR A 366 -12.14 23.70 12.24
C TYR A 366 -11.69 22.55 13.15
N PRO A 367 -12.59 22.01 14.01
CA PRO A 367 -12.23 20.94 14.92
C PRO A 367 -11.95 19.63 14.18
N THR A 368 -11.22 18.73 14.83
CA THR A 368 -11.09 17.34 14.39
C THR A 368 -12.38 16.53 14.64
N TYR A 369 -12.35 15.23 14.37
CA TYR A 369 -13.47 14.30 14.56
C TYR A 369 -13.68 13.95 16.04
N ALA A 370 -14.84 13.36 16.36
CA ALA A 370 -15.03 12.70 17.66
C ALA A 370 -14.24 11.39 17.73
N ASP A 371 -13.84 10.99 18.94
CA ASP A 371 -13.27 9.68 19.24
C ASP A 371 -14.23 8.55 18.81
N LYS A 372 -13.69 7.44 18.31
CA LYS A 372 -14.50 6.32 17.80
C LYS A 372 -13.78 4.97 17.87
N GLN A 373 -14.56 3.89 17.76
CA GLN A 373 -14.02 2.56 17.45
C GLN A 373 -13.87 2.42 15.93
N ALA A 374 -12.68 2.07 15.45
CA ALA A 374 -12.41 1.86 14.03
C ALA A 374 -11.33 0.80 13.84
N TYR A 375 -11.52 -0.08 12.84
CA TYR A 375 -10.54 -1.15 12.53
C TYR A 375 -10.11 -1.97 13.76
N ARG A 376 -11.09 -2.32 14.61
CA ARG A 376 -10.92 -3.12 15.84
C ARG A 376 -10.25 -2.41 17.02
N LEU A 377 -10.06 -1.09 16.95
CA LEU A 377 -9.31 -0.32 17.92
C LEU A 377 -10.02 0.97 18.33
N PRO A 378 -9.81 1.43 19.57
CA PRO A 378 -10.15 2.79 19.96
C PRO A 378 -9.25 3.77 19.20
N THR A 379 -9.89 4.78 18.62
CA THR A 379 -9.24 5.83 17.84
C THR A 379 -9.58 7.19 18.40
N LYS A 380 -8.55 7.88 18.89
CA LYS A 380 -8.67 9.19 19.53
C LYS A 380 -8.48 10.31 18.51
N TYR A 381 -9.28 11.36 18.66
CA TYR A 381 -9.24 12.57 17.86
C TYR A 381 -9.43 13.77 18.79
N GLU A 382 -10.69 14.14 19.06
CA GLU A 382 -11.05 15.27 19.91
C GLU A 382 -10.37 15.21 21.30
N SER A 383 -10.24 14.01 21.89
CA SER A 383 -9.59 13.87 23.20
C SER A 383 -8.11 14.28 23.20
N ILE A 384 -7.42 14.12 22.08
CA ILE A 384 -6.04 14.57 21.90
C ILE A 384 -6.01 16.06 21.57
N GLN A 385 -6.81 16.51 20.59
CA GLN A 385 -6.81 17.90 20.14
C GLN A 385 -7.26 18.89 21.23
N LYS A 386 -8.00 18.43 22.25
CA LYS A 386 -8.39 19.25 23.41
C LYS A 386 -7.21 19.71 24.26
N ILE A 387 -6.09 18.98 24.26
CA ILE A 387 -4.90 19.32 25.06
C ILE A 387 -4.01 20.26 24.25
N ASP A 388 -3.67 21.42 24.82
CA ASP A 388 -2.84 22.42 24.16
C ASP A 388 -1.35 22.20 24.47
N TYR A 389 -0.63 21.63 23.51
CA TYR A 389 0.82 21.42 23.56
C TYR A 389 1.61 22.58 22.93
N SER A 390 0.95 23.56 22.31
CA SER A 390 1.62 24.57 21.47
C SER A 390 2.54 25.52 22.23
N LYS A 391 2.36 25.65 23.55
CA LYS A 391 3.22 26.48 24.39
C LYS A 391 4.56 25.83 24.68
N ASP A 392 4.56 24.52 24.90
CA ASP A 392 5.76 23.75 25.21
C ASP A 392 6.46 23.25 23.94
N PHE A 393 5.70 23.08 22.86
CA PHE A 393 6.16 22.61 21.55
C PHE A 393 5.63 23.56 20.45
N PRO A 394 6.26 24.73 20.26
CA PRO A 394 5.71 25.79 19.40
C PRO A 394 5.99 25.57 17.90
N THR A 395 6.92 24.69 17.54
CA THR A 395 7.39 24.51 16.17
C THR A 395 6.62 23.38 15.49
N ILE A 396 6.17 23.58 14.25
CA ILE A 396 5.59 22.51 13.44
C ILE A 396 6.72 21.60 12.97
N LEU A 397 6.61 20.29 13.21
CA LEU A 397 7.49 19.30 12.63
C LEU A 397 6.81 18.60 11.46
N THR A 398 7.45 18.63 10.31
CA THR A 398 7.06 17.85 9.13
C THR A 398 8.15 16.88 8.72
N SER A 399 7.78 15.83 7.98
CA SER A 399 8.71 14.81 7.52
C SER A 399 8.60 14.56 6.01
N GLY A 400 9.73 14.24 5.39
CA GLY A 400 9.78 13.95 3.96
C GLY A 400 10.91 13.01 3.57
N ARG A 401 11.14 12.94 2.26
CA ARG A 401 12.12 12.03 1.66
C ARG A 401 13.38 12.76 1.22
N LEU A 402 14.46 12.01 1.13
CA LEU A 402 15.70 12.36 0.46
C LEU A 402 15.78 11.63 -0.88
N VAL A 403 16.56 12.17 -1.82
CA VAL A 403 16.71 11.60 -3.16
C VAL A 403 17.57 10.33 -3.12
N GLU A 404 18.52 10.32 -2.19
CA GLU A 404 19.57 9.32 -1.99
C GLU A 404 19.02 8.01 -1.39
N TYR A 405 17.89 8.09 -0.68
CA TYR A 405 17.35 6.99 0.12
C TYR A 405 15.91 6.63 -0.25
N GLU A 406 15.62 5.32 -0.21
CA GLU A 406 14.31 4.73 -0.51
C GLU A 406 13.72 4.10 0.77
N GLY A 407 12.38 4.10 0.90
CA GLY A 407 11.72 3.51 2.06
C GLY A 407 12.19 4.09 3.40
N GLY A 408 12.41 3.23 4.39
CA GLY A 408 13.07 3.58 5.66
C GLY A 408 14.60 3.61 5.56
N GLY A 409 15.17 3.50 4.37
CA GLY A 409 16.60 3.63 4.13
C GLY A 409 17.45 2.41 4.52
N ASP A 410 16.88 1.30 5.00
CA ASP A 410 17.67 0.13 5.43
C ASP A 410 18.56 -0.43 4.29
N GLU A 411 17.98 -0.70 3.11
CA GLU A 411 18.74 -1.15 1.93
C GLU A 411 19.72 -0.08 1.41
N SER A 412 19.25 1.17 1.31
CA SER A 412 20.01 2.24 0.66
C SER A 412 21.12 2.83 1.53
N ARG A 413 20.99 2.85 2.85
CA ARG A 413 22.09 3.16 3.80
C ARG A 413 23.11 2.01 3.92
N SER A 414 22.73 0.80 3.50
CA SER A 414 23.61 -0.36 3.39
C SER A 414 24.34 -0.41 2.03
N ASN A 415 24.13 0.58 1.17
CA ASN A 415 24.87 0.76 -0.08
C ASN A 415 25.91 1.87 0.10
N PRO A 416 27.22 1.60 -0.08
CA PRO A 416 28.27 2.57 0.24
C PRO A 416 28.21 3.83 -0.62
N TRP A 417 27.78 3.72 -1.89
CA TRP A 417 27.71 4.86 -2.82
C TRP A 417 26.56 5.80 -2.50
N LEU A 418 25.41 5.27 -2.07
CA LEU A 418 24.28 6.09 -1.64
C LEU A 418 24.53 6.69 -0.25
N ALA A 419 25.11 5.89 0.64
CA ALA A 419 25.48 6.33 1.99
C ALA A 419 26.50 7.48 1.99
N GLU A 420 27.42 7.52 1.02
CA GLU A 420 28.37 8.62 0.83
C GLU A 420 27.67 9.97 0.54
N LEU A 421 26.52 9.95 -0.14
CA LEU A 421 25.81 11.17 -0.54
C LEU A 421 25.13 11.89 0.64
N GLN A 422 24.78 11.18 1.70
CA GLN A 422 24.19 11.77 2.91
C GLN A 422 24.58 10.98 4.17
N GLN A 423 25.58 11.47 4.90
CA GLN A 423 26.19 10.73 6.02
C GLN A 423 25.50 10.93 7.37
N ASP A 424 24.82 12.06 7.54
CA ASP A 424 24.21 12.43 8.82
C ASP A 424 22.69 12.53 8.72
N MET A 425 22.02 12.09 9.78
CA MET A 425 20.63 12.48 10.03
C MET A 425 20.61 13.95 10.48
N PHE A 426 19.72 14.74 9.90
CA PHE A 426 19.61 16.17 10.16
C PHE A 426 18.16 16.63 10.33
N CYS A 427 17.99 17.85 10.82
CA CYS A 427 16.73 18.56 10.79
C CYS A 427 16.95 19.98 10.25
N GLU A 428 16.13 20.36 9.28
CA GLU A 428 16.15 21.71 8.71
C GLU A 428 15.46 22.67 9.68
N VAL A 429 16.14 23.77 9.99
CA VAL A 429 15.67 24.79 10.93
C VAL A 429 15.86 26.16 10.30
N ASN A 430 14.86 27.03 10.42
CA ASN A 430 14.94 28.39 9.94
C ASN A 430 16.01 29.19 10.71
N THR A 431 16.65 30.17 10.05
CA THR A 431 17.66 31.04 10.66
C THR A 431 17.15 31.79 11.89
N VAL A 432 15.88 32.19 11.91
CA VAL A 432 15.25 32.85 13.07
C VAL A 432 15.15 31.90 14.26
N ASP A 433 14.61 30.70 14.05
CA ASP A 433 14.41 29.72 15.11
C ASP A 433 15.74 29.19 15.66
N ALA A 434 16.72 28.97 14.78
CA ALA A 434 18.07 28.57 15.16
C ALA A 434 18.73 29.63 16.07
N ASN A 435 18.65 30.91 15.71
CA ASN A 435 19.18 32.01 16.54
C ASN A 435 18.48 32.10 17.90
N ASN A 436 17.15 31.91 17.93
CA ASN A 436 16.39 31.93 19.17
C ASN A 436 16.77 30.77 20.11
N ALA A 437 17.10 29.60 19.54
CA ALA A 437 17.48 28.39 20.28
C ALA A 437 19.00 28.28 20.55
N GLY A 438 19.81 29.23 20.06
CA GLY A 438 21.27 29.18 20.17
C GLY A 438 21.93 28.07 19.35
N ILE A 439 21.31 27.67 18.24
CA ILE A 439 21.76 26.59 17.35
C ILE A 439 22.51 27.19 16.17
N THR A 440 23.67 26.61 15.83
CA THR A 440 24.44 26.94 14.63
C THR A 440 24.40 25.80 13.61
N ASP A 441 24.64 26.10 12.35
CA ASP A 441 24.68 25.07 11.29
C ASP A 441 25.70 23.95 11.62
N GLY A 442 25.30 22.70 11.38
CA GLY A 442 26.10 21.50 11.68
C GLY A 442 26.21 21.11 13.16
N MET A 443 25.65 21.89 14.08
CA MET A 443 25.60 21.57 15.51
C MET A 443 24.68 20.38 15.78
N ASP A 444 24.99 19.55 16.78
CA ASP A 444 24.04 18.56 17.29
C ASP A 444 22.93 19.27 18.09
N MET A 445 21.70 18.87 17.84
CA MET A 445 20.53 19.43 18.52
C MET A 445 19.52 18.35 18.86
N TRP A 446 18.77 18.59 19.94
CA TRP A 446 17.65 17.76 20.33
C TRP A 446 16.36 18.27 19.70
N VAL A 447 15.58 17.35 19.15
CA VAL A 447 14.19 17.60 18.77
C VAL A 447 13.30 16.76 19.70
N TYR A 448 12.36 17.40 20.39
CA TYR A 448 11.42 16.76 21.31
C TYR A 448 10.00 16.81 20.75
N SER A 449 9.21 15.76 20.96
CA SER A 449 7.79 15.73 20.62
C SER A 449 6.87 15.77 21.84
N PRO A 450 5.61 16.20 21.68
CA PRO A 450 4.59 16.19 22.74
C PRO A 450 4.35 14.84 23.41
N GLU A 451 4.66 13.74 22.72
CA GLU A 451 4.47 12.37 23.25
C GLU A 451 5.71 11.82 23.96
N GLY A 452 6.70 12.67 24.23
CA GLY A 452 7.92 12.31 24.97
C GLY A 452 9.00 11.65 24.12
N GLY A 453 8.81 11.56 22.80
CA GLY A 453 9.84 11.17 21.87
C GLY A 453 10.91 12.25 21.73
N LYS A 454 12.18 11.84 21.54
CA LYS A 454 13.27 12.78 21.28
C LYS A 454 14.33 12.17 20.37
N VAL A 455 14.97 13.00 19.55
CA VAL A 455 16.07 12.58 18.67
C VAL A 455 17.23 13.56 18.74
N LEU A 456 18.45 13.05 18.61
CA LEU A 456 19.69 13.82 18.47
C LEU A 456 20.10 13.84 17.00
N VAL A 457 20.10 15.02 16.37
CA VAL A 457 20.33 15.18 14.93
C VAL A 457 21.21 16.40 14.64
N LYS A 458 21.82 16.45 13.46
CA LYS A 458 22.52 17.65 12.99
C LYS A 458 21.52 18.76 12.64
N ALA A 459 21.83 19.99 13.00
CA ALA A 459 21.11 21.17 12.53
C ALA A 459 21.54 21.48 11.08
N LEU A 460 20.57 21.61 10.18
CA LEU A 460 20.77 22.22 8.87
C LEU A 460 20.06 23.57 8.86
N VAL A 461 20.80 24.65 9.13
CA VAL A 461 20.22 25.99 9.25
C VAL A 461 19.99 26.56 7.86
N THR A 462 18.73 26.78 7.49
CA THR A 462 18.35 27.12 6.12
C THR A 462 17.05 27.92 6.05
N GLU A 463 16.91 28.75 5.03
CA GLU A 463 15.66 29.50 4.74
C GLU A 463 14.67 28.69 3.88
N ARG A 464 14.93 27.40 3.63
CA ARG A 464 14.01 26.51 2.88
C ARG A 464 12.76 26.13 3.66
N VAL A 465 12.84 26.19 4.99
CA VAL A 465 11.68 26.06 5.90
C VAL A 465 11.34 27.43 6.48
N GLU A 466 10.05 27.70 6.63
CA GLU A 466 9.55 28.96 7.21
C GLU A 466 9.83 29.02 8.72
N PRO A 467 9.91 30.23 9.31
CA PRO A 467 9.94 30.38 10.77
C PRO A 467 8.76 29.65 11.44
N GLY A 468 9.05 28.92 12.51
CA GLY A 468 8.09 28.06 13.21
C GLY A 468 7.86 26.71 12.55
N VAL A 469 8.63 26.33 11.52
CA VAL A 469 8.55 25.02 10.85
C VAL A 469 9.93 24.36 10.81
N ALA A 470 9.96 23.08 11.17
CA ALA A 470 11.14 22.21 11.06
C ALA A 470 10.83 21.01 10.17
N PHE A 471 11.85 20.54 9.45
CA PHE A 471 11.75 19.36 8.58
C PHE A 471 12.74 18.28 9.00
N MET A 472 12.31 17.01 9.00
CA MET A 472 13.19 15.85 9.17
C MET A 472 12.96 14.78 8.10
N PRO A 473 14.02 14.24 7.47
CA PRO A 473 13.89 13.03 6.65
C PRO A 473 13.56 11.81 7.52
N PHE A 474 12.92 10.76 6.98
CA PHE A 474 12.56 9.55 7.75
C PHE A 474 13.36 8.30 7.39
N HIS A 475 14.47 8.44 6.67
CA HIS A 475 15.26 7.32 6.12
C HIS A 475 16.29 6.73 7.09
N PHE A 476 16.40 7.25 8.30
CA PHE A 476 17.49 6.90 9.21
C PHE A 476 17.01 5.96 10.32
N GLY A 477 17.95 5.16 10.82
CA GLY A 477 17.77 4.21 11.89
C GLY A 477 19.13 3.71 12.38
N GLY A 478 19.14 3.08 13.55
CA GLY A 478 20.34 2.55 14.20
C GLY A 478 20.91 3.43 15.31
N HIS A 479 20.40 4.65 15.51
CA HIS A 479 20.56 5.36 16.78
C HIS A 479 19.24 5.34 17.57
N TRP A 480 19.35 5.40 18.90
CA TRP A 480 18.21 5.51 19.81
C TRP A 480 18.46 6.54 20.90
N GLN A 481 17.86 7.71 20.76
CA GLN A 481 18.00 8.83 21.71
C GLN A 481 19.47 9.19 22.02
N GLY A 482 20.30 9.26 20.98
CA GLY A 482 21.72 9.57 21.02
C GLY A 482 22.62 8.35 21.23
N ALA A 483 22.06 7.16 21.52
CA ALA A 483 22.84 5.94 21.66
C ALA A 483 23.04 5.24 20.31
N ASP A 484 24.29 4.88 20.00
CA ASP A 484 24.62 4.06 18.83
C ASP A 484 24.26 2.58 19.08
N LEU A 485 23.43 1.99 18.21
CA LEU A 485 22.98 0.60 18.28
C LEU A 485 23.75 -0.35 17.36
N ARG A 486 24.85 0.08 16.72
CA ARG A 486 25.69 -0.73 15.82
C ARG A 486 26.04 -2.09 16.40
N SER A 487 26.36 -2.13 17.69
CA SER A 487 26.73 -3.36 18.41
C SER A 487 25.62 -4.42 18.47
N LYS A 488 24.37 -4.06 18.16
CA LYS A 488 23.23 -4.98 18.11
C LYS A 488 22.99 -5.60 16.74
N TYR A 489 23.60 -5.07 15.68
CA TYR A 489 23.54 -5.70 14.37
C TYR A 489 24.41 -6.97 14.36
N PRO A 490 24.02 -8.02 13.61
CA PRO A 490 24.94 -9.11 13.31
C PRO A 490 26.26 -8.59 12.73
N GLU A 491 27.37 -9.25 13.05
CA GLU A 491 28.71 -8.80 12.65
C GLU A 491 28.81 -8.58 11.13
N GLY A 492 29.23 -7.38 10.72
CA GLY A 492 29.41 -7.02 9.32
C GLY A 492 28.11 -6.70 8.56
N THR A 493 26.98 -6.56 9.25
CA THR A 493 25.67 -6.30 8.63
C THR A 493 25.07 -4.94 9.01
N ASP A 494 25.80 -4.14 9.79
CA ASP A 494 25.37 -2.77 10.10
C ASP A 494 25.40 -1.90 8.84
N PRO A 495 24.40 -1.02 8.66
CA PRO A 495 24.43 -0.03 7.58
C PRO A 495 25.66 0.88 7.69
N TYR A 496 26.16 1.37 6.55
CA TYR A 496 27.29 2.31 6.51
C TYR A 496 26.98 3.61 7.25
N VAL A 497 25.73 4.07 7.14
CA VAL A 497 25.20 5.27 7.80
C VAL A 497 24.11 4.90 8.79
N LEU A 498 24.27 5.34 10.04
CA LEU A 498 23.28 5.26 11.10
C LEU A 498 22.73 6.65 11.42
N GLY A 499 21.56 6.69 12.03
CA GLY A 499 20.97 7.93 12.50
C GLY A 499 19.70 7.70 13.29
N GLU A 500 19.12 8.78 13.79
CA GLU A 500 17.84 8.74 14.48
C GLU A 500 16.68 8.63 13.49
N ALA A 501 15.66 7.85 13.85
CA ALA A 501 14.42 7.82 13.09
C ALA A 501 13.56 9.03 13.45
N SER A 502 13.23 9.90 12.47
CA SER A 502 12.38 11.07 12.71
C SER A 502 11.00 10.73 13.28
N ASN A 503 10.47 9.56 12.95
CA ASN A 503 9.21 9.06 13.48
C ASN A 503 9.26 8.69 14.98
N MET A 504 10.43 8.74 15.63
CA MET A 504 10.52 8.78 17.09
C MET A 504 9.86 10.03 17.67
N CYS A 505 9.86 11.14 16.92
CA CYS A 505 9.13 12.37 17.24
C CYS A 505 7.75 12.46 16.57
N GLY A 506 7.34 11.44 15.80
CA GLY A 506 5.99 11.38 15.26
C GLY A 506 4.97 11.07 16.35
N THR A 507 3.79 11.70 16.28
CA THR A 507 2.75 11.60 17.32
C THR A 507 1.58 10.71 16.89
N TYR A 508 0.64 10.51 17.81
CA TYR A 508 -0.66 9.89 17.54
C TYR A 508 -1.47 10.75 16.57
N GLY A 509 -1.93 10.14 15.49
CA GLY A 509 -2.83 10.76 14.53
C GLY A 509 -3.09 9.81 13.39
N TYR A 510 -4.35 9.70 12.97
CA TYR A 510 -4.76 8.74 11.94
C TYR A 510 -5.87 9.31 11.06
N ASP A 511 -5.82 9.04 9.77
CA ASP A 511 -6.89 9.38 8.84
C ASP A 511 -8.21 8.71 9.24
N SER A 512 -9.29 9.48 9.22
CA SER A 512 -10.59 9.05 9.73
C SER A 512 -11.23 7.93 8.93
N VAL A 513 -10.80 7.69 7.69
CA VAL A 513 -11.37 6.67 6.80
C VAL A 513 -10.48 5.43 6.71
N THR A 514 -9.18 5.64 6.54
CA THR A 514 -8.18 4.61 6.21
C THR A 514 -7.33 4.20 7.40
N GLN A 515 -7.31 5.00 8.47
CA GLN A 515 -6.40 4.83 9.61
C GLN A 515 -4.91 4.94 9.23
N MET A 516 -4.60 5.62 8.12
CA MET A 516 -3.23 5.99 7.78
C MET A 516 -2.69 7.00 8.79
N GLN A 517 -1.52 6.73 9.34
CA GLN A 517 -0.83 7.58 10.32
C GLN A 517 -0.55 9.00 9.83
N GLU A 518 -0.63 9.99 10.73
CA GLU A 518 -0.33 11.40 10.51
C GLU A 518 1.18 11.64 10.63
N THR A 519 1.91 11.54 9.52
CA THR A 519 3.38 11.73 9.49
C THR A 519 3.83 13.13 9.07
N LYS A 520 2.89 13.96 8.62
CA LYS A 520 3.21 15.21 7.91
C LYS A 520 3.09 16.46 8.76
N VAL A 521 2.43 16.37 9.90
CA VAL A 521 2.24 17.51 10.78
C VAL A 521 2.15 17.01 12.22
N THR A 522 3.02 17.56 13.05
CA THR A 522 2.93 17.51 14.50
C THR A 522 3.63 18.74 15.07
N LEU A 523 3.77 18.81 16.38
CA LEU A 523 4.53 19.84 17.08
C LEU A 523 5.86 19.29 17.58
N CYS A 524 6.86 20.15 17.69
CA CYS A 524 8.12 19.86 18.33
C CYS A 524 8.68 21.07 19.07
N ARG A 525 9.73 20.79 19.85
CA ARG A 525 10.61 21.77 20.47
C ARG A 525 12.04 21.41 20.09
N ILE A 526 12.82 22.41 19.68
CA ILE A 526 14.22 22.26 19.31
C ILE A 526 15.12 22.90 20.38
N GLU A 527 16.23 22.25 20.71
CA GLU A 527 17.21 22.72 21.70
C GLU A 527 18.63 22.36 21.25
N SER A 528 19.61 23.20 21.55
CA SER A 528 21.03 22.81 21.41
C SER A 528 21.37 21.62 22.33
N ALA A 529 22.23 20.71 21.85
CA ALA A 529 22.57 19.47 22.55
C ALA A 529 23.67 19.61 23.61
#